data_AF-A0A965MQ14-F1
#
_entry.id   AF-A0A965MQ14-F1
#
_cell.length_a   1.000
_cell.length_b   1.000
_cell.length_c   1.000
_cell.angle_alpha   90.00
_cell.angle_beta   90.00
_cell.angle_gamma   90.00
#
_symmetry.space_group_name_H-M   'P 1'
#
loop_
_entity.id
_entity.type
_entity.pdbx_description
1 polymer ?
#
loop_
_entity_poly.entity_id
_entity_poly.type
_entity_poly.pdbx_seq_one_letter_code
_entity_poly.pdbx_strand_id
1 'polypeptide(L)'
;MASAPAASTAPAGYTPSADRPNLVSVGVIVWLSSELMFFAALFAMYFSIRSLHPAMWAAETPHLNLPFASVNTLILVLSSVTCQMGVFAAEKGNVKGLRKWFMLTFVMGAYFVSGQIAEYTMLIDEGITMQSNGYGS
;
A
#
# COMPACT_ATOMS: atom_id res chain seq x y z
N MET A 1 -16.22 -69.94 -16.31
CA MET A 1 -16.49 -68.88 -15.31
C MET A 1 -15.39 -67.85 -15.44
N ALA A 2 -15.64 -66.72 -16.11
CA ALA A 2 -14.68 -65.63 -16.22
C ALA A 2 -15.02 -64.59 -15.15
N SER A 3 -14.10 -64.34 -14.20
CA SER A 3 -14.26 -63.31 -13.17
C SER A 3 -13.98 -61.93 -13.77
N ALA A 4 -14.96 -61.04 -13.71
CA ALA A 4 -14.79 -59.64 -14.08
C ALA A 4 -13.85 -58.93 -13.08
N PRO A 5 -12.94 -58.05 -13.53
CA PRO A 5 -12.09 -57.30 -12.63
C PRO A 5 -12.91 -56.23 -11.88
N ALA A 6 -12.69 -56.14 -10.57
CA ALA A 6 -13.31 -55.14 -9.71
C ALA A 6 -12.85 -53.73 -10.12
N ALA A 7 -13.81 -52.85 -10.41
CA ALA A 7 -13.53 -51.45 -10.68
C ALA A 7 -12.98 -50.78 -9.41
N SER A 8 -11.73 -50.32 -9.49
CA SER A 8 -11.08 -49.52 -8.45
C SER A 8 -11.76 -48.14 -8.37
N THR A 9 -12.62 -47.94 -7.37
CA THR A 9 -13.17 -46.62 -7.03
C THR A 9 -12.08 -45.78 -6.38
N ALA A 10 -11.36 -45.00 -7.19
CA ALA A 10 -10.50 -43.95 -6.67
C ALA A 10 -11.35 -42.96 -5.84
N PRO A 11 -10.91 -42.54 -4.65
CA PRO A 11 -11.65 -41.54 -3.88
C PRO A 11 -11.74 -40.26 -4.71
N ALA A 12 -12.95 -39.71 -4.82
CA ALA A 12 -13.19 -38.45 -5.51
C ALA A 12 -12.22 -37.39 -4.96
N GLY A 13 -11.21 -37.03 -5.76
CA GLY A 13 -10.29 -35.97 -5.42
C GLY A 13 -11.10 -34.71 -5.16
N TYR A 14 -10.81 -34.01 -4.07
CA TYR A 14 -11.32 -32.67 -3.82
C TYR A 14 -10.89 -31.79 -5.00
N THR A 15 -11.78 -31.62 -5.98
CA THR A 15 -11.64 -30.57 -6.99
C THR A 15 -12.14 -29.31 -6.31
N PRO A 16 -11.29 -28.30 -6.05
CA PRO A 16 -11.77 -27.02 -5.59
C PRO A 16 -12.77 -26.52 -6.63
N SER A 17 -14.04 -26.43 -6.26
CA SER A 17 -15.08 -25.82 -7.08
C SER A 17 -14.60 -24.40 -7.45
N ALA A 18 -14.47 -24.11 -8.73
CA ALA A 18 -13.97 -22.84 -9.29
C ALA A 18 -14.81 -21.59 -8.89
N ASP A 19 -15.85 -21.79 -8.08
CA ASP A 19 -16.90 -20.83 -7.74
C ASP A 19 -16.78 -20.29 -6.30
N ARG A 20 -15.70 -20.61 -5.58
CA ARG A 20 -15.47 -20.10 -4.21
C ARG A 20 -14.45 -18.96 -4.22
N PRO A 21 -14.79 -17.78 -3.66
CA PRO A 21 -13.84 -16.69 -3.49
C PRO A 21 -12.62 -17.11 -2.67
N ASN A 22 -11.44 -16.55 -3.00
CA ASN A 22 -10.24 -16.75 -2.20
C ASN A 22 -10.39 -16.06 -0.84
N LEU A 23 -10.51 -16.84 0.23
CA LEU A 23 -10.72 -16.34 1.59
C LEU A 23 -9.61 -15.40 2.07
N VAL A 24 -8.36 -15.61 1.65
CA VAL A 24 -7.24 -14.73 2.00
C VAL A 24 -7.41 -13.38 1.32
N SER A 25 -7.73 -13.36 0.03
CA SER A 25 -7.97 -12.12 -0.71
C SER A 25 -9.17 -11.35 -0.15
N VAL A 26 -10.27 -12.04 0.15
CA VAL A 26 -11.45 -11.43 0.77
C VAL A 26 -11.10 -10.85 2.15
N GLY A 27 -10.39 -11.61 2.99
CA GLY A 27 -9.96 -11.14 4.30
C GLY A 27 -9.07 -9.90 4.22
N VAL A 28 -8.09 -9.88 3.30
CA VAL A 28 -7.21 -8.72 3.08
C VAL A 28 -8.02 -7.49 2.62
N ILE A 29 -9.00 -7.65 1.74
CA ILE A 29 -9.85 -6.52 1.27
C ILE A 29 -10.69 -5.95 2.43
N VAL A 30 -11.30 -6.80 3.25
CA VAL A 30 -12.06 -6.37 4.43
C VAL A 30 -11.15 -5.64 5.42
N TRP A 31 -9.96 -6.18 5.68
CA TRP A 31 -8.97 -5.53 6.53
C TRP A 31 -8.51 -4.17 5.97
N LEU A 32 -8.22 -4.05 4.67
CA LEU A 32 -7.90 -2.78 4.02
C LEU A 32 -9.03 -1.74 4.14
N SER A 33 -10.29 -2.19 4.24
CA SER A 33 -11.42 -1.29 4.49
C SER A 33 -11.37 -0.69 5.91
N SER A 34 -10.81 -1.40 6.89
CA SER A 34 -10.59 -0.85 8.23
C SER A 34 -9.45 0.18 8.28
N GLU A 35 -8.37 -0.04 7.51
CA GLU A 35 -7.30 0.95 7.32
C GLU A 35 -7.83 2.24 6.66
N LEU A 36 -8.76 2.11 5.69
CA LEU A 36 -9.43 3.27 5.10
C LEU A 36 -10.20 4.10 6.15
N MET A 37 -10.90 3.44 7.09
CA MET A 37 -11.60 4.13 8.17
C MET A 37 -10.63 4.79 9.16
N PHE A 38 -9.49 4.16 9.43
CA PHE A 38 -8.41 4.77 10.21
C PHE A 38 -7.91 6.07 9.56
N PHE A 39 -7.63 6.08 8.24
CA PHE A 39 -7.24 7.30 7.53
C PHE A 39 -8.36 8.34 7.46
N ALA A 40 -9.64 7.93 7.39
CA ALA A 40 -10.76 8.85 7.41
C ALA A 40 -10.81 9.66 8.73
N ALA A 41 -10.47 9.04 9.86
CA ALA A 41 -10.35 9.74 11.14
C ALA A 41 -9.20 10.77 11.13
N LEU A 42 -8.05 10.43 10.53
CA LEU A 42 -6.93 11.36 10.38
C LEU A 42 -7.30 12.54 9.47
N PHE A 43 -8.03 12.32 8.38
CA PHE A 43 -8.54 13.42 7.54
C PHE A 43 -9.55 14.29 8.28
N ALA A 44 -10.44 13.70 9.08
CA ALA A 44 -11.38 14.46 9.91
C ALA A 44 -10.64 15.37 10.90
N MET A 45 -9.57 14.88 11.54
CA MET A 45 -8.70 15.68 12.40
C MET A 45 -8.04 16.83 11.62
N TYR A 46 -7.42 16.54 10.48
CA TYR A 46 -6.77 17.54 9.62
C TYR A 46 -7.75 18.65 9.20
N PHE A 47 -8.92 18.30 8.65
CA PHE A 47 -9.87 19.29 8.17
C PHE A 47 -10.51 20.09 9.29
N SER A 48 -10.73 19.48 10.46
CA SER A 48 -11.23 20.17 11.64
C SER A 48 -10.27 21.30 12.06
N ILE A 49 -9.00 20.98 12.29
CA ILE A 49 -7.99 21.97 12.72
C ILE A 49 -7.80 23.04 11.63
N ARG A 50 -7.71 22.63 10.35
CA ARG A 50 -7.60 23.56 9.21
C ARG A 50 -8.75 24.56 9.14
N SER A 51 -9.98 24.12 9.39
CA SER A 51 -11.16 24.98 9.33
C SER A 51 -11.18 26.03 10.43
N LEU A 52 -10.60 25.72 11.59
CA LEU A 52 -10.55 26.61 12.76
C LEU A 52 -9.38 27.60 12.69
N HIS A 53 -8.31 27.28 11.95
CA HIS A 53 -7.07 28.06 11.91
C HIS A 53 -6.59 28.43 10.50
N PRO A 54 -7.39 29.11 9.65
CA PRO A 54 -7.03 29.41 8.26
C PRO A 54 -5.76 30.28 8.12
N ALA A 55 -5.52 31.22 9.05
CA ALA A 55 -4.33 32.07 9.04
C ALA A 55 -3.03 31.27 9.28
N MET A 56 -3.08 30.22 10.10
CA MET A 56 -1.94 29.33 10.34
C MET A 56 -1.55 28.60 9.05
N TRP A 57 -2.53 28.05 8.32
CA TRP A 57 -2.25 27.39 7.03
C TRP A 57 -1.61 28.34 6.02
N ALA A 58 -2.03 29.61 5.97
CA ALA A 58 -1.43 30.59 5.07
C ALA A 58 0.05 30.87 5.40
N ALA A 59 0.42 30.80 6.68
CA ALA A 59 1.81 31.00 7.13
C ALA A 59 2.69 29.76 6.90
N GLU A 60 2.17 28.56 7.16
CA GLU A 60 2.98 27.32 7.17
C GLU A 60 3.06 26.63 5.80
N THR A 61 2.03 26.76 4.94
CA THR A 61 2.01 26.09 3.61
C THR A 61 3.22 26.43 2.72
N PRO A 62 3.76 27.66 2.69
CA PRO A 62 4.94 28.00 1.90
C PRO A 62 6.22 27.22 2.24
N HIS A 63 6.31 26.62 3.43
CA HIS A 63 7.44 25.78 3.85
C HIS A 63 7.46 24.42 3.15
N LEU A 64 6.33 23.98 2.56
CA LEU A 64 6.26 22.70 1.89
C LEU A 64 7.01 22.72 0.55
N ASN A 65 7.89 21.74 0.34
CA ASN A 65 8.55 21.56 -0.94
C ASN A 65 7.68 20.73 -1.90
N LEU A 66 6.68 21.38 -2.52
CA LEU A 66 5.74 20.72 -3.44
C LEU A 66 6.43 19.95 -4.57
N PRO A 67 7.46 20.49 -5.27
CA PRO A 67 8.15 19.75 -6.32
C PRO A 67 8.80 18.45 -5.80
N PHE A 68 9.49 18.52 -4.66
CA PHE A 68 10.11 17.35 -4.06
C PHE A 68 9.07 16.30 -3.65
N ALA A 69 8.03 16.71 -2.92
CA ALA A 69 6.94 15.84 -2.49
C ALA A 69 6.21 15.19 -3.68
N SER A 70 6.01 15.94 -4.76
CA SER A 70 5.37 15.45 -5.99
C SER A 70 6.21 14.38 -6.69
N VAL A 71 7.53 14.61 -6.83
CA VAL A 71 8.46 13.63 -7.41
C VAL A 71 8.53 12.38 -6.55
N ASN A 72 8.62 12.54 -5.22
CA ASN A 72 8.66 11.40 -4.30
C ASN A 72 7.37 10.56 -4.38
N THR A 73 6.21 11.23 -4.46
CA THR A 73 4.91 10.57 -4.64
C THR A 73 4.81 9.86 -6.00
N LEU A 74 5.32 10.48 -7.07
CA LEU A 74 5.35 9.85 -8.39
C LEU A 74 6.15 8.54 -8.37
N ILE A 75 7.29 8.50 -7.65
CA ILE A 75 8.08 7.28 -7.47
C ILE A 75 7.26 6.19 -6.74
N LEU A 76 6.53 6.56 -5.69
CA LEU A 76 5.65 5.62 -5.00
C LEU A 76 4.54 5.09 -5.92
N VAL A 77 3.90 5.95 -6.71
CA VAL A 77 2.87 5.54 -7.68
C VAL A 77 3.44 4.61 -8.74
N LEU A 78 4.64 4.90 -9.27
CA LEU A 78 5.32 4.02 -10.22
C LEU A 78 5.70 2.68 -9.58
N SER A 79 5.99 2.64 -8.28
CA SER A 79 6.27 1.38 -7.57
C SER A 79 5.05 0.44 -7.52
N SER A 80 3.83 0.99 -7.53
CA SER A 80 2.60 0.20 -7.64
C SER A 80 2.53 -0.54 -8.98
N VAL A 81 3.00 0.09 -10.07
CA VAL A 81 3.09 -0.55 -11.39
C VAL A 81 4.09 -1.71 -11.36
N THR A 82 5.27 -1.52 -10.76
CA THR A 82 6.26 -2.60 -10.65
C THR A 82 5.76 -3.75 -9.78
N CYS A 83 5.02 -3.44 -8.71
CA CYS A 83 4.34 -4.44 -7.88
C CYS A 83 3.35 -5.28 -8.71
N GLN A 84 2.48 -4.61 -9.48
CA GLN A 84 1.50 -5.28 -10.33
C GLN A 84 2.17 -6.18 -11.40
N MET A 85 3.28 -5.73 -12.00
CA MET A 85 4.06 -6.56 -12.92
C MET A 85 4.63 -7.81 -12.24
N GLY A 86 4.98 -7.71 -10.96
CA GLY A 86 5.38 -8.86 -10.13
C GLY A 86 4.23 -9.85 -9.92
N VAL A 87 3.02 -9.37 -9.68
CA VAL A 87 1.81 -10.22 -9.56
C VAL A 87 1.55 -10.96 -10.88
N PHE A 88 1.61 -10.27 -12.03
CA PHE A 88 1.46 -10.93 -13.34
C PHE A 88 2.55 -11.98 -13.61
N ALA A 89 3.77 -11.79 -13.10
CA ALA A 89 4.80 -12.81 -13.19
C ALA A 89 4.47 -14.02 -12.29
N ALA A 90 3.90 -13.80 -11.11
CA ALA A 90 3.48 -14.87 -10.21
C ALA A 90 2.32 -15.71 -10.78
N GLU A 91 1.33 -15.07 -11.40
CA GLU A 91 0.20 -15.76 -12.06
C GLU A 91 0.67 -16.68 -13.20
N LYS A 92 1.79 -16.31 -13.87
CA LYS A 92 2.44 -17.14 -14.89
C LYS A 92 3.39 -18.21 -14.32
N GLY A 93 3.45 -18.36 -12.99
CA GLY A 93 4.38 -19.28 -12.31
C GLY A 93 5.86 -18.86 -12.36
N ASN A 94 6.17 -17.63 -12.80
CA ASN A 94 7.54 -17.15 -12.95
C ASN A 94 8.08 -16.56 -11.64
N VAL A 95 8.62 -17.42 -10.78
CA VAL A 95 9.20 -17.03 -9.48
C VAL A 95 10.38 -16.05 -9.61
N LYS A 96 11.22 -16.21 -10.64
CA LYS A 96 12.36 -15.30 -10.88
C LYS A 96 11.87 -13.90 -11.25
N GLY A 97 10.84 -13.82 -12.09
CA GLY A 97 10.17 -12.57 -12.47
C GLY A 97 9.52 -11.89 -11.27
N LEU A 98 8.76 -12.64 -10.46
CA LEU A 98 8.16 -12.15 -9.22
C LEU A 98 9.22 -11.51 -8.32
N ARG A 99 10.31 -12.23 -8.01
CA ARG A 99 11.39 -11.72 -7.14
C ARG A 99 12.04 -10.46 -7.71
N LYS A 100 12.33 -10.43 -9.02
CA LYS A 100 12.94 -9.26 -9.67
C LYS A 100 12.05 -8.02 -9.53
N TRP A 101 10.76 -8.15 -9.83
CA TRP A 101 9.82 -7.03 -9.75
C TRP A 101 9.59 -6.56 -8.31
N PHE A 102 9.44 -7.48 -7.35
CA PHE A 102 9.27 -7.12 -5.95
C PHE A 102 10.52 -6.50 -5.33
N MET A 103 11.73 -6.91 -5.74
CA MET A 103 12.96 -6.23 -5.34
C MET A 103 13.01 -4.79 -5.85
N LEU A 104 12.58 -4.55 -7.09
CA LEU A 104 12.49 -3.19 -7.63
C LEU A 104 11.45 -2.35 -6.86
N THR A 105 10.25 -2.89 -6.62
CA THR A 105 9.22 -2.25 -5.80
C THR A 105 9.75 -1.90 -4.41
N PHE A 106 10.47 -2.82 -3.76
CA PHE A 106 11.06 -2.60 -2.46
C PHE A 106 12.07 -1.45 -2.45
N VAL A 107 12.97 -1.39 -3.44
CA VAL A 107 13.96 -0.30 -3.55
C VAL A 107 13.27 1.05 -3.78
N MET A 108 12.24 1.09 -4.62
CA MET A 108 11.47 2.32 -4.85
C MET A 108 10.70 2.76 -3.60
N GLY A 109 10.12 1.80 -2.85
CA GLY A 109 9.47 2.07 -1.57
C GLY A 109 10.45 2.56 -0.50
N ALA A 110 11.65 1.97 -0.44
CA ALA A 110 12.71 2.43 0.46
C ALA A 110 13.16 3.86 0.12
N TYR A 111 13.33 4.18 -1.16
CA TYR A 111 13.58 5.55 -1.61
C TYR A 111 12.47 6.51 -1.15
N PHE A 112 11.20 6.12 -1.31
CA PHE A 112 10.07 6.93 -0.86
C PHE A 112 10.13 7.25 0.64
N VAL A 113 10.38 6.23 1.48
CA VAL A 113 10.49 6.39 2.93
C VAL A 113 11.69 7.28 3.30
N SER A 114 12.84 7.08 2.66
CA SER A 114 14.01 7.96 2.87
C SER A 114 13.71 9.41 2.49
N GLY A 115 12.97 9.64 1.40
CA GLY A 115 12.51 10.98 1.01
C GLY A 115 11.59 11.62 2.04
N GLN A 116 10.65 10.86 2.63
CA GLN A 116 9.79 11.35 3.71
C GLN A 116 10.58 11.72 4.96
N ILE A 117 11.57 10.91 5.34
CA ILE A 117 12.45 11.22 6.48
C ILE A 117 13.20 12.53 6.21
N ALA A 118 13.75 12.71 5.01
CA ALA A 118 14.45 13.93 4.64
C ALA A 118 13.55 15.18 4.71
N GLU A 119 12.34 15.11 4.13
CA GLU A 119 11.37 16.22 4.20
C GLU A 119 11.00 16.56 5.65
N TYR A 120 10.74 15.55 6.48
CA TYR A 120 10.41 15.76 7.89
C TYR A 120 11.57 16.36 8.67
N THR A 121 12.82 15.96 8.40
CA THR A 121 13.98 16.60 9.04
C THR A 121 14.11 18.06 8.64
N MET A 122 13.86 18.42 7.37
CA MET A 122 13.89 19.81 6.90
C MET A 122 12.80 20.64 7.59
N LEU A 123 11.56 20.13 7.67
CA LEU A 123 10.47 20.83 8.34
C LEU A 123 10.73 21.04 9.85
N ILE A 124 11.33 20.05 10.52
CA ILE A 124 11.73 20.17 11.92
C ILE A 124 12.80 21.26 12.09
N ASP A 125 13.79 21.30 11.20
CA ASP A 125 14.85 22.33 11.22
C ASP A 125 14.29 23.73 10.94
N GLU A 126 13.21 23.83 10.16
CA GLU A 126 12.45 25.06 9.91
C GLU A 126 11.51 25.44 11.08
N GLY A 127 11.43 24.61 12.13
CA GLY A 127 10.64 24.86 13.33
C GLY A 127 9.23 24.26 13.32
N ILE A 128 8.82 23.62 12.21
CA ILE A 128 7.54 22.92 12.09
C ILE A 128 7.69 21.52 12.71
N THR A 129 7.36 21.43 13.99
CA THR A 129 7.41 20.18 14.77
C THR A 129 6.02 19.78 15.25
N MET A 130 5.87 18.54 15.73
CA MET A 130 4.63 18.04 16.34
C MET A 130 4.13 18.88 17.52
N GLN A 131 5.01 19.64 18.18
CA GLN A 131 4.67 20.48 19.33
C GLN A 131 4.58 21.97 18.97
N SER A 132 4.85 22.33 17.72
CA SER A 132 4.90 23.73 17.29
C SER A 132 3.52 24.38 17.26
N ASN A 133 2.57 23.77 16.56
CA ASN A 133 1.19 24.23 16.44
C ASN A 133 0.31 23.12 15.83
N GLY A 134 -0.98 23.41 15.62
CA GLY A 134 -1.93 22.46 15.05
C GLY A 134 -1.70 22.09 13.57
N TYR A 135 -0.83 22.79 12.85
CA TYR A 135 -0.44 22.44 11.48
C TYR A 135 0.63 21.35 11.46
N GLY A 136 1.61 21.43 12.38
CA GLY A 136 2.71 20.47 12.49
C GLY A 136 2.38 19.21 13.31
N SER A 137 1.23 19.18 14.01
CA SER A 137 0.79 18.08 14.89
C SER A 137 -0.04 17.01 14.20
#